data_AF-V8G6W9-F1
#
_entry.id   AF-V8G6W9-F1
#
_cell.length_a   1.000
_cell.length_b   1.000
_cell.length_c   1.000
_cell.angle_alpha   90.00
_cell.angle_beta   90.00
_cell.angle_gamma   90.00
#
_symmetry.space_group_name_H-M   'P 1'
#
loop_
_entity.id
_entity.type
_entity.pdbx_description
1 polymer ?
#
loop_
_entity_poly.entity_id
_entity_poly.type
_entity_poly.pdbx_seq_one_letter_code
_entity_poly.pdbx_strand_id
1 'polypeptide(L)'
;MTDALMLLLTIFTSLFCTVLIVRAWIFWRRIPPFNPYCAFIYKLSDFIVVPVRKIIPSSKNIDIPSLLIAFIVCLIEVFISYKLTILKEELSGISISLPIFIIAGLQLFINQILSVVLWLSIFYAIMSWVSPMVPFISFLRALIEPLLIPIRKIIPNALKTGPFDFSLMFLMIGILVLQTLVNSY
;
A
#
# COMPACT_ATOMS: atom_id res chain seq x y z
N MET A 1 16.95 -13.68 -18.04
CA MET A 1 16.23 -14.57 -17.11
C MET A 1 16.07 -13.94 -15.73
N THR A 2 17.12 -13.37 -15.14
CA THR A 2 17.08 -12.65 -13.85
C THR A 2 16.06 -11.50 -13.82
N ASP A 3 15.95 -10.71 -14.88
CA ASP A 3 14.97 -9.60 -14.94
C ASP A 3 13.51 -10.08 -14.89
N ALA A 4 13.21 -11.23 -15.51
CA ALA A 4 11.88 -11.82 -15.43
C ALA A 4 11.56 -12.32 -14.01
N LEU A 5 12.55 -12.90 -13.31
CA LEU A 5 12.40 -13.31 -11.91
C LEU A 5 12.21 -12.11 -10.99
N MET A 6 12.95 -11.02 -11.20
CA MET A 6 12.79 -9.76 -10.48
C MET A 6 11.38 -9.20 -10.66
N LEU A 7 10.89 -9.16 -11.90
CA LEU A 7 9.52 -8.71 -12.20
C LEU A 7 8.48 -9.57 -11.48
N LEU A 8 8.59 -10.90 -11.56
CA LEU A 8 7.66 -11.81 -10.89
C LEU A 8 7.68 -11.60 -9.37
N LEU A 9 8.88 -11.53 -8.78
CA LEU A 9 9.06 -11.25 -7.36
C LEU A 9 8.30 -9.97 -6.98
N THR A 10 8.62 -8.85 -7.63
CA THR A 10 8.01 -7.55 -7.33
C THR A 10 6.51 -7.55 -7.54
N ILE A 11 5.97 -8.20 -8.58
CA ILE A 11 4.51 -8.29 -8.77
C ILE A 11 3.85 -9.07 -7.62
N PHE A 12 4.35 -10.26 -7.28
CA PHE A 12 3.73 -11.08 -6.25
C PHE A 12 3.83 -10.43 -4.86
N THR A 13 4.99 -9.91 -4.50
CA THR A 13 5.20 -9.24 -3.22
C THR A 13 4.38 -7.95 -3.14
N SER A 14 4.34 -7.14 -4.22
CA SER A 14 3.60 -5.88 -4.21
C SER A 14 2.09 -6.08 -4.10
N LEU A 15 1.52 -7.05 -4.81
CA LEU A 15 0.11 -7.41 -4.70
C LEU A 15 -0.22 -7.94 -3.30
N PHE A 16 0.63 -8.81 -2.75
CA PHE A 16 0.40 -9.34 -1.41
C PHE A 16 0.52 -8.27 -0.32
N CYS A 17 1.53 -7.40 -0.39
CA CYS A 17 1.64 -6.22 0.47
C CYS A 17 0.42 -5.31 0.36
N THR A 18 -0.09 -5.10 -0.86
CA THR A 18 -1.30 -4.30 -1.08
C THR A 18 -2.48 -4.87 -0.32
N VAL A 19 -2.72 -6.19 -0.40
CA VAL A 19 -3.79 -6.87 0.35
C VAL A 19 -3.65 -6.64 1.86
N LEU A 20 -2.44 -6.80 2.40
CA LEU A 20 -2.16 -6.62 3.84
C LEU A 20 -2.32 -5.18 4.32
N ILE A 21 -1.86 -4.20 3.53
CA ILE A 21 -1.99 -2.77 3.84
C ILE A 21 -3.47 -2.36 3.78
N VAL A 22 -4.19 -2.78 2.73
CA VAL A 22 -5.64 -2.53 2.61
C VAL A 22 -6.39 -3.18 3.76
N ARG A 23 -6.03 -4.39 4.18
CA ARG A 23 -6.60 -5.05 5.37
C ARG A 23 -6.42 -4.20 6.63
N ALA A 24 -5.20 -3.71 6.88
CA ALA A 24 -4.94 -2.84 8.02
C ALA A 24 -5.73 -1.53 7.95
N TRP A 25 -5.90 -0.98 6.74
CA TRP A 25 -6.70 0.21 6.49
C TRP A 25 -8.20 -0.02 6.77
N ILE A 26 -8.76 -1.13 6.29
CA ILE A 26 -10.15 -1.54 6.55
C ILE A 26 -10.39 -1.64 8.06
N PHE A 27 -9.45 -2.26 8.80
CA PHE A 27 -9.52 -2.38 10.25
C PHE A 27 -9.50 -1.01 10.94
N TRP A 28 -8.60 -0.11 10.53
CA TRP A 28 -8.54 1.26 11.04
C TRP A 28 -9.82 2.05 10.79
N ARG A 29 -10.40 1.89 9.60
CA ARG A 29 -11.65 2.54 9.19
C ARG A 29 -12.90 1.86 9.76
N ARG A 30 -12.76 0.71 10.41
CA ARG A 30 -13.86 -0.10 10.96
C ARG A 30 -14.94 -0.38 9.92
N ILE A 31 -14.53 -0.62 8.66
CA ILE A 31 -15.47 -0.97 7.60
C ILE A 31 -16.05 -2.36 7.93
N PRO A 32 -17.39 -2.53 7.90
CA PRO A 32 -18.00 -3.76 8.34
C PRO A 32 -17.55 -4.98 7.51
N PRO A 33 -17.24 -6.13 8.15
CA PRO A 33 -16.71 -7.31 7.48
C PRO A 33 -17.70 -7.98 6.51
N PHE A 34 -19.01 -7.69 6.63
CA PHE A 34 -20.03 -8.17 5.69
C PHE A 34 -19.96 -7.50 4.31
N ASN A 35 -19.16 -6.44 4.16
CA ASN A 35 -18.89 -5.89 2.84
C ASN A 35 -18.12 -6.94 1.99
N PRO A 36 -18.58 -7.28 0.77
CA PRO A 36 -17.98 -8.34 -0.04
C PRO A 36 -16.49 -8.08 -0.36
N TYR A 37 -16.09 -6.82 -0.50
CA TYR A 37 -14.69 -6.45 -0.75
C TYR A 37 -13.82 -6.67 0.50
N CYS A 38 -14.35 -6.41 1.70
CA CYS A 38 -13.66 -6.74 2.94
C CYS A 38 -13.49 -8.25 3.10
N ALA A 39 -14.55 -9.02 2.87
CA ALA A 39 -14.51 -10.48 2.94
C ALA A 39 -13.47 -11.06 1.95
N PHE A 40 -13.36 -10.51 0.75
CA PHE A 40 -12.34 -10.90 -0.23
C PHE A 40 -10.91 -10.63 0.28
N ILE A 41 -10.63 -9.42 0.77
CA ILE A 41 -9.31 -9.06 1.32
C ILE A 41 -8.95 -9.96 2.53
N TYR A 42 -9.91 -10.22 3.41
CA TYR A 42 -9.69 -11.09 4.55
C TYR A 42 -9.41 -12.54 4.10
N LYS A 43 -10.19 -13.08 3.17
CA LYS A 43 -9.97 -14.42 2.61
C LYS A 43 -8.56 -14.59 2.00
N LEU A 44 -8.03 -13.57 1.34
CA LEU A 44 -6.69 -13.60 0.74
C LEU A 44 -5.54 -13.52 1.76
N SER A 45 -5.80 -13.11 2.99
CA SER A 45 -4.73 -12.80 3.98
C SER A 45 -4.88 -13.54 5.30
N ASP A 46 -6.06 -14.07 5.63
CA ASP A 46 -6.35 -14.70 6.92
C ASP A 46 -5.44 -15.88 7.22
N PHE A 47 -5.04 -16.64 6.20
CA PHE A 47 -4.19 -17.82 6.35
C PHE A 47 -2.86 -17.51 7.08
N ILE A 48 -2.34 -16.28 6.93
CA ILE A 48 -1.12 -15.83 7.61
C ILE A 48 -1.41 -14.86 8.75
N VAL A 49 -2.39 -13.97 8.59
CA VAL A 49 -2.68 -12.92 9.58
C VAL A 49 -3.31 -13.52 10.84
N VAL A 50 -4.22 -14.48 10.72
CA VAL A 50 -4.93 -15.06 11.88
C VAL A 50 -3.97 -15.83 12.80
N PRO A 51 -3.04 -16.68 12.29
CA PRO A 51 -2.01 -17.27 13.12
C PRO A 51 -1.14 -16.24 13.85
N VAL A 52 -0.65 -15.22 13.13
CA VAL A 52 0.22 -14.18 13.72
C VAL A 52 -0.52 -13.36 14.77
N ARG A 53 -1.81 -13.09 14.57
CA ARG A 53 -2.67 -12.37 15.51
C ARG A 53 -2.81 -13.08 16.86
N LYS A 54 -2.60 -14.40 16.92
CA LYS A 54 -2.59 -15.13 18.20
C LYS A 54 -1.36 -14.80 19.05
N ILE A 55 -0.27 -14.37 18.43
CA ILE A 55 1.00 -14.05 19.09
C ILE A 55 1.08 -12.54 19.34
N ILE A 56 0.76 -11.74 18.33
CA ILE A 56 0.79 -10.28 18.38
C ILE A 56 -0.65 -9.78 18.25
N PRO A 57 -1.31 -9.36 19.35
CA PRO A 57 -2.68 -8.87 19.25
C PRO A 57 -2.75 -7.55 18.47
N SER A 58 -3.83 -7.34 17.74
CA SER A 58 -4.12 -6.05 17.10
C SER A 58 -4.46 -4.99 18.17
N SER A 59 -4.09 -3.73 17.93
CA SER A 59 -4.47 -2.61 18.79
C SER A 59 -5.93 -2.18 18.53
N LYS A 60 -6.47 -1.25 19.32
CA LYS A 60 -7.84 -0.74 19.18
C LYS A 60 -8.13 -0.12 17.80
N ASN A 61 -7.11 0.44 17.16
CA ASN A 61 -7.26 1.21 15.92
C ASN A 61 -6.34 0.73 14.78
N ILE A 62 -5.32 -0.10 15.05
CA ILE A 62 -4.33 -0.49 14.04
C ILE A 62 -4.17 -2.01 14.05
N ASP A 63 -4.25 -2.62 12.87
CA ASP A 63 -4.00 -4.04 12.69
C ASP A 63 -2.49 -4.31 12.58
N ILE A 64 -1.82 -4.31 13.74
CA ILE A 64 -0.37 -4.52 13.86
C ILE A 64 0.09 -5.81 13.15
N PRO A 65 -0.59 -6.96 13.28
CA PRO A 65 -0.23 -8.19 12.56
C PRO A 65 -0.08 -8.00 11.06
N SER A 66 -1.05 -7.34 10.43
CA SER A 66 -1.08 -7.16 8.98
C SER A 66 0.06 -6.25 8.50
N LEU A 67 0.33 -5.17 9.24
CA LEU A 67 1.44 -4.25 8.90
C LEU A 67 2.81 -4.91 9.14
N LEU A 68 2.95 -5.70 10.21
CA LEU A 68 4.18 -6.41 10.51
C LEU A 68 4.49 -7.47 9.44
N ILE A 69 3.49 -8.25 9.01
CA ILE A 69 3.66 -9.22 7.93
C ILE A 69 4.01 -8.48 6.63
N ALA A 70 3.35 -7.38 6.31
CA ALA A 70 3.66 -6.58 5.12
C ALA A 70 5.11 -6.06 5.14
N PHE A 71 5.59 -5.59 6.29
CA PHE A 71 6.98 -5.17 6.46
C PHE A 71 7.97 -6.33 6.27
N ILE A 72 7.66 -7.51 6.83
CA ILE A 72 8.48 -8.72 6.61
C ILE A 72 8.52 -9.12 5.14
N VAL A 73 7.39 -9.03 4.41
CA VAL A 73 7.35 -9.28 2.97
C VAL A 73 8.28 -8.33 2.21
N CYS A 74 8.31 -7.04 2.56
CA CYS A 74 9.25 -6.08 1.98
C CYS A 74 10.71 -6.44 2.30
N LEU A 75 11.03 -6.88 3.52
CA LEU A 75 12.39 -7.33 3.86
C LEU A 75 12.79 -8.56 3.02
N ILE A 76 11.87 -9.51 2.84
CA ILE A 76 12.10 -10.69 2.00
C ILE A 76 12.34 -10.27 0.55
N GLU A 77 11.54 -9.34 0.01
CA GLU A 77 11.72 -8.82 -1.35
C GLU A 77 13.09 -8.18 -1.53
N VAL A 78 13.52 -7.30 -0.61
CA VAL A 78 14.84 -6.67 -0.64
C VAL A 78 15.94 -7.73 -0.60
N PHE A 79 15.80 -8.75 0.25
CA PHE A 79 16.79 -9.80 0.39
C PHE A 79 16.94 -10.62 -0.90
N ILE A 80 15.83 -11.06 -1.48
CA ILE A 80 15.85 -11.86 -2.71
C ILE A 80 16.33 -11.01 -3.88
N SER A 81 15.87 -9.76 -3.98
CA SER A 81 16.29 -8.81 -5.01
C SER A 81 17.80 -8.59 -4.99
N TYR A 82 18.35 -8.37 -3.80
CA TYR A 82 19.80 -8.24 -3.62
C TYR A 82 20.57 -9.47 -4.10
N LYS A 83 20.09 -10.68 -3.76
CA LYS A 83 20.71 -11.93 -4.20
C LYS A 83 20.66 -12.09 -5.71
N LEU A 84 19.54 -11.74 -6.34
CA LEU A 84 19.39 -11.79 -7.80
C LEU A 84 20.32 -10.79 -8.51
N THR A 85 20.52 -9.60 -7.95
CA THR A 85 21.46 -8.61 -8.50
C THR A 85 22.91 -9.08 -8.42
N ILE A 86 23.34 -9.64 -7.28
CA ILE A 86 24.69 -10.23 -7.14
C ILE A 86 24.93 -11.29 -8.22
N LEU A 87 23.94 -12.17 -8.44
CA LEU A 87 24.03 -13.22 -9.44
C LEU A 87 24.11 -12.68 -10.87
N LYS A 88 23.43 -11.56 -11.15
CA LYS A 88 23.40 -10.94 -12.48
C LYS A 88 24.71 -10.22 -12.83
N GLU A 89 25.31 -9.53 -11.87
CA GLU A 89 26.47 -8.66 -12.08
C GLU A 89 27.80 -9.34 -11.74
N GLU A 90 27.78 -10.62 -11.37
CA GLU A 90 28.95 -11.41 -10.94
C GLU A 90 29.73 -10.75 -9.79
N LEU A 91 29.05 -9.91 -9.00
CA LEU A 91 29.62 -9.16 -7.88
C LEU A 91 29.82 -10.07 -6.67
N SER A 92 30.84 -10.93 -6.73
CA SER A 92 31.22 -11.78 -5.60
C SER A 92 31.86 -10.94 -4.50
N GLY A 93 31.44 -11.15 -3.24
CA GLY A 93 32.05 -10.56 -2.05
C GLY A 93 31.43 -9.27 -1.50
N ILE A 94 30.44 -8.68 -2.19
CA ILE A 94 29.69 -7.55 -1.62
C ILE A 94 28.69 -8.08 -0.60
N SER A 95 28.75 -7.57 0.62
CA SER A 95 27.77 -7.83 1.68
C SER A 95 27.02 -6.54 2.03
N ILE A 96 25.70 -6.63 2.13
CA ILE A 96 24.89 -5.56 2.70
C ILE A 96 24.97 -5.65 4.21
N SER A 97 25.27 -4.53 4.86
CA SER A 97 25.21 -4.43 6.32
C SER A 97 23.75 -4.51 6.80
N LEU A 98 23.54 -5.12 7.97
CA LEU A 98 22.19 -5.29 8.54
C LEU A 98 21.41 -3.96 8.67
N PRO A 99 22.02 -2.82 9.06
CA PRO A 99 21.31 -1.55 9.10
C PRO A 99 20.81 -1.09 7.72
N ILE A 100 21.64 -1.23 6.68
CA ILE A 100 21.26 -0.84 5.31
C ILE A 100 20.10 -1.71 4.81
N PHE A 101 20.14 -3.02 5.10
CA PHE A 101 19.06 -3.95 4.75
C PHE A 101 17.72 -3.54 5.37
N ILE A 102 17.72 -3.18 6.66
CA ILE A 102 16.50 -2.76 7.37
C ILE A 102 15.98 -1.43 6.82
N ILE A 103 16.87 -0.47 6.55
CA ILE A 103 16.50 0.83 5.96
C ILE A 103 15.87 0.62 4.58
N ALA A 104 16.47 -0.20 3.72
CA ALA A 104 15.92 -0.52 2.39
C ALA A 104 14.54 -1.19 2.49
N GLY A 105 14.35 -2.10 3.45
CA GLY A 105 13.04 -2.70 3.72
C GLY A 105 11.99 -1.69 4.18
N LEU A 106 12.39 -0.74 5.03
CA LEU A 106 11.51 0.33 5.52
C LEU A 106 11.13 1.29 4.39
N GLN A 107 12.09 1.68 3.57
CA GLN A 107 11.89 2.51 2.38
C GLN A 107 10.90 1.85 1.42
N LEU A 108 11.11 0.57 1.09
CA LEU A 108 10.19 -0.20 0.25
C LEU A 108 8.80 -0.30 0.87
N PHE A 109 8.70 -0.54 2.18
CA PHE A 109 7.42 -0.60 2.88
C PHE A 109 6.65 0.72 2.85
N ILE A 110 7.33 1.86 3.08
CA ILE A 110 6.74 3.19 2.97
C ILE A 110 6.25 3.44 1.54
N ASN A 111 7.08 3.13 0.55
CA ASN A 111 6.69 3.22 -0.86
C ASN A 111 5.47 2.37 -1.17
N GLN A 112 5.36 1.18 -0.60
CA GLN A 112 4.19 0.32 -0.79
C GLN A 112 2.93 0.92 -0.17
N ILE A 113 3.00 1.51 1.02
CA ILE A 113 1.86 2.25 1.58
C ILE A 113 1.44 3.38 0.64
N LEU A 114 2.40 4.21 0.21
CA LEU A 114 2.15 5.32 -0.70
C LEU A 114 1.53 4.85 -2.03
N SER A 115 2.06 3.77 -2.60
CA SER A 115 1.55 3.15 -3.83
C SER A 115 0.11 2.66 -3.66
N VAL A 116 -0.23 2.03 -2.53
CA VAL A 116 -1.61 1.62 -2.25
C VAL A 116 -2.54 2.82 -2.26
N VAL A 117 -2.16 3.93 -1.62
CA VAL A 117 -2.97 5.15 -1.62
C VAL A 117 -3.11 5.73 -3.02
N LEU A 118 -2.02 5.78 -3.79
CA LEU A 118 -2.02 6.28 -5.15
C LEU A 118 -2.98 5.46 -6.03
N TRP A 119 -2.85 4.14 -6.01
CA TRP A 119 -3.69 3.24 -6.81
C TRP A 119 -5.16 3.27 -6.38
N LEU A 120 -5.45 3.30 -5.08
CA LEU A 120 -6.82 3.49 -4.59
C LEU A 120 -7.40 4.82 -5.09
N SER A 121 -6.63 5.91 -5.05
CA SER A 121 -7.04 7.22 -5.56
C SER A 121 -7.33 7.17 -7.06
N ILE A 122 -6.46 6.53 -7.84
CA ILE A 122 -6.67 6.33 -9.29
C ILE A 122 -7.96 5.53 -9.54
N PHE A 123 -8.16 4.39 -8.86
CA PHE A 123 -9.37 3.59 -9.01
C PHE A 123 -10.63 4.39 -8.65
N TYR A 124 -10.58 5.19 -7.58
CA TYR A 124 -11.71 6.02 -7.18
C TYR A 124 -12.00 7.12 -8.20
N ALA A 125 -10.98 7.81 -8.72
CA ALA A 125 -11.13 8.81 -9.78
C ALA A 125 -11.83 8.20 -11.00
N ILE A 126 -11.28 7.09 -11.51
CA ILE A 126 -11.80 6.40 -12.68
C ILE A 126 -13.27 5.99 -12.46
N MET A 127 -13.57 5.34 -11.33
CA MET A 127 -14.94 4.89 -11.05
C MET A 127 -15.91 6.06 -10.88
N SER A 128 -15.47 7.15 -10.25
CA SER A 128 -16.30 8.35 -10.05
C SER A 128 -16.72 9.01 -11.37
N TRP A 129 -15.88 8.91 -12.41
CA TRP A 129 -16.16 9.48 -13.73
C TRP A 129 -16.93 8.52 -14.63
N VAL A 130 -16.58 7.23 -14.60
CA VAL A 130 -17.15 6.23 -15.50
C VAL A 130 -18.54 5.79 -15.07
N SER A 131 -18.74 5.46 -13.78
CA SER A 131 -20.03 4.95 -13.30
C SER A 131 -20.23 5.21 -11.80
N PRO A 132 -20.73 6.39 -11.41
CA PRO A 132 -20.84 6.80 -10.01
C PRO A 132 -21.82 5.95 -9.16
N MET A 133 -22.66 5.12 -9.79
CA MET A 133 -23.70 4.36 -9.11
C MET A 133 -23.29 2.94 -8.68
N VAL A 134 -22.06 2.49 -8.96
CA VAL A 134 -21.63 1.14 -8.58
C VAL A 134 -21.34 1.02 -7.07
N PRO A 135 -21.72 -0.08 -6.39
CA PRO A 135 -21.49 -0.27 -4.95
C PRO A 135 -20.03 -0.17 -4.52
N PHE A 136 -19.09 -0.49 -5.42
CA PHE A 136 -17.65 -0.43 -5.17
C PHE A 136 -17.15 0.98 -4.83
N ILE A 137 -17.80 2.03 -5.35
CA ILE A 137 -17.40 3.41 -5.09
C ILE A 137 -17.54 3.77 -3.62
N SER A 138 -18.59 3.29 -2.95
CA SER A 138 -18.80 3.53 -1.52
C SER A 138 -17.67 2.94 -0.69
N PHE A 139 -17.16 1.77 -1.08
CA PHE A 139 -16.02 1.13 -0.43
C PHE A 139 -14.72 1.94 -0.66
N LEU A 140 -14.42 2.33 -1.90
CA LEU A 140 -13.26 3.16 -2.21
C LEU A 140 -13.30 4.52 -1.51
N ARG A 141 -14.46 5.18 -1.51
CA ARG A 141 -14.68 6.43 -0.79
C ARG A 141 -14.39 6.25 0.69
N ALA A 142 -14.89 5.19 1.33
CA ALA A 142 -14.67 4.94 2.75
C ALA A 142 -13.18 4.81 3.11
N LEU A 143 -12.34 4.31 2.20
CA LEU A 143 -10.88 4.21 2.38
C LEU A 143 -10.16 5.55 2.19
N ILE A 144 -10.53 6.32 1.16
CA ILE A 144 -9.78 7.51 0.71
C ILE A 144 -10.23 8.79 1.41
N GLU A 145 -11.51 8.90 1.78
CA GLU A 145 -12.10 10.06 2.48
C GLU A 145 -11.28 10.62 3.66
N PRO A 146 -10.68 9.82 4.58
CA PRO A 146 -9.84 10.37 5.66
C PRO A 146 -8.67 11.21 5.17
N LEU A 147 -8.13 10.90 3.99
CA LEU A 147 -7.02 11.62 3.40
C LEU A 147 -7.52 12.87 2.66
N LEU A 148 -8.73 12.83 2.10
CA LEU A 148 -9.31 13.97 1.38
C LEU A 148 -9.84 15.05 2.32
N ILE A 149 -10.41 14.69 3.47
CA ILE A 149 -10.93 15.66 4.46
C ILE A 149 -9.92 16.77 4.79
N PRO A 150 -8.66 16.48 5.20
CA PRO A 150 -7.70 17.53 5.51
C PRO A 150 -7.35 18.38 4.28
N ILE A 151 -7.23 17.77 3.11
CA ILE A 151 -6.92 18.48 1.86
C ILE A 151 -8.07 19.42 1.47
N ARG A 152 -9.32 18.94 1.56
CA ARG A 152 -10.53 19.74 1.29
C ARG A 152 -10.71 20.91 2.26
N LYS A 153 -10.10 20.86 3.45
CA LYS A 153 -10.08 22.01 4.38
C LYS A 153 -9.13 23.12 3.91
N ILE A 154 -8.06 22.78 3.21
CA ILE A 154 -7.02 23.72 2.77
C ILE A 154 -7.36 24.33 1.41
N ILE A 155 -7.97 23.54 0.51
CA ILE A 155 -8.28 23.98 -0.86
C ILE A 155 -9.35 25.09 -0.87
N PRO A 156 -9.22 26.12 -1.73
CA PRO A 156 -10.26 27.13 -1.99
C PRO A 156 -11.61 26.55 -2.38
N ASN A 157 -12.72 27.17 -1.94
CA ASN A 157 -14.07 26.69 -2.23
C ASN A 157 -14.38 26.62 -3.74
N ALA A 158 -13.80 27.52 -4.55
CA ALA A 158 -13.96 27.51 -6.01
C ALA A 158 -13.50 26.19 -6.66
N LEU A 159 -12.47 25.55 -6.09
CA LEU A 159 -11.94 24.26 -6.56
C LEU A 159 -12.70 23.06 -6.00
N LYS A 160 -13.70 23.27 -5.11
CA LYS A 160 -14.55 22.20 -4.56
C LYS A 160 -15.83 21.98 -5.38
N THR A 161 -16.29 23.00 -6.08
CA THR A 161 -17.59 23.01 -6.78
C THR A 161 -17.50 22.65 -8.26
N GLY A 162 -16.45 21.93 -8.66
CA GLY A 162 -16.28 21.45 -10.04
C GLY A 162 -16.84 20.04 -10.27
N PRO A 163 -17.00 19.63 -11.54
CA PRO A 163 -17.35 18.24 -11.89
C PRO A 163 -16.23 17.23 -11.54
N PHE A 164 -15.00 17.72 -11.32
CA PHE A 164 -13.84 16.93 -10.94
C PHE A 164 -13.48 17.14 -9.47
N ASP A 165 -13.15 16.06 -8.75
CA ASP A 165 -12.65 16.15 -7.38
C ASP A 165 -11.16 16.52 -7.38
N PHE A 166 -10.87 17.83 -7.38
CA PHE A 166 -9.50 18.35 -7.32
C PHE A 166 -8.75 17.92 -6.06
N SER A 167 -9.44 17.63 -4.95
CA SER A 167 -8.76 17.17 -3.73
C SER A 167 -8.03 15.83 -3.94
N LEU A 168 -8.56 14.99 -4.83
CA LEU A 168 -7.90 13.75 -5.23
C LEU A 168 -6.60 14.00 -6.00
N MET A 169 -6.60 15.00 -6.88
CA MET A 169 -5.41 15.35 -7.66
C MET A 169 -4.29 15.84 -6.75
N PHE A 170 -4.60 16.73 -5.79
CA PHE A 170 -3.63 17.19 -4.80
C PHE A 170 -3.10 16.05 -3.92
N LEU A 171 -3.96 15.10 -3.53
CA LEU A 171 -3.54 13.90 -2.81
C LEU A 171 -2.52 13.10 -3.64
N MET A 172 -2.84 12.81 -4.91
CA MET A 172 -1.97 12.04 -5.79
C MET A 172 -0.62 12.74 -6.03
N ILE A 173 -0.63 14.04 -6.29
CA ILE A 173 0.61 14.83 -6.45
C ILE A 173 1.44 14.79 -5.17
N GLY A 174 0.82 14.99 -4.00
CA GLY A 174 1.52 14.91 -2.72
C GLY A 174 2.16 13.55 -2.48
N ILE A 175 1.46 12.46 -2.83
CA ILE A 175 1.99 11.10 -2.75
C ILE A 175 3.18 10.90 -3.68
N LEU A 176 3.10 11.35 -4.93
CA LEU A 176 4.21 11.24 -5.88
C LEU A 176 5.45 11.99 -5.38
N VAL A 177 5.26 13.20 -4.84
CA VAL A 177 6.36 13.95 -4.21
C VAL A 177 6.96 13.18 -3.04
N LEU A 178 6.13 12.64 -2.14
CA LEU A 178 6.61 11.82 -1.03
C LEU A 178 7.38 10.59 -1.49
N GLN A 179 6.93 9.90 -2.54
CA GLN A 179 7.67 8.78 -3.12
C GLN A 179 9.02 9.21 -3.67
N THR A 180 9.11 10.35 -4.36
CA THR A 180 10.40 10.86 -4.84
C THR A 180 11.37 11.17 -3.69
N LEU A 181 10.88 11.72 -2.57
CA LEU A 181 11.69 11.99 -1.38
C LEU A 181 12.11 10.72 -0.63
N VAL A 182 11.26 9.70 -0.63
CA VAL A 182 11.60 8.40 -0.02
C VAL A 182 12.64 7.68 -0.87
N ASN A 183 12.57 7.79 -2.20
CA ASN A 183 13.51 7.14 -3.13
C ASN A 183 14.85 7.87 -3.31
N SER A 184 14.99 9.09 -2.80
CA SER A 184 16.23 9.87 -2.95
C SER A 184 17.33 9.50 -1.95
N TYR A 185 17.07 8.58 -1.02
CA TYR A 185 17.99 8.08 0.00
C TYR A 185 18.16 6.57 -0.12
#